data_AF-A0A7Y5FAJ6-F1
#
_entry.id   AF-A0A7Y5FAJ6-F1
#
_cell.length_a   1.000
_cell.length_b   1.000
_cell.length_c   1.000
_cell.angle_alpha   90.00
_cell.angle_beta   90.00
_cell.angle_gamma   90.00
#
_symmetry.space_group_name_H-M   'P 1'
#
loop_
_entity.id
_entity.type
_entity.pdbx_description
1 polymer ?
#
loop_
_entity_poly.entity_id
_entity_poly.type
_entity_poly.pdbx_seq_one_letter_code
_entity_poly.pdbx_strand_id
1 'polypeptide(L)'
;MSKNKEHKIPILSFFSGGGFMDMGFEQAGFEVIWTNEFDEIFAKLHAAGVTSWRKSKGNGIKAEIFNTKSIVEVTSKEIVSEAFPNGKPKHFGMIGGPPCQDFSMNGSLKGFGGERGKLTIVYFDKILELKPTFFVMENVTGLTKRKDTKEYLQTLLKRVEKEYYVDHEKLNSLNYGVPQHRERVFFIGIRKDCLNKQAIEQALFGKWFPFPVNEKYQDSATKYNWGKQVSFGNKLKKPEDVPFELCVESCLVPNSKIDVIPNANEVFTLYKPISELNKIAEGETNRPSFKRLHRFKYSPTACYGNNEVHLHPYLNRRLSAREALRIQGVPDEYILPSEISLSKKFKMIGNGVPVPLAKAVAESLKDFLFTNEII
;
A
#
# COMPACT_ATOMS: atom_id res chain seq x y z
N MET A 1 29.54 -0.33 23.20
CA MET A 1 29.06 0.97 22.70
C MET A 1 27.57 0.84 22.38
N SER A 2 26.72 1.28 23.30
CA SER A 2 25.26 1.26 23.12
C SER A 2 24.88 2.27 22.06
N LYS A 3 24.48 1.81 20.87
CA LYS A 3 23.74 2.67 19.94
C LYS A 3 22.50 3.14 20.69
N ASN A 4 22.32 4.46 20.83
CA ASN A 4 21.09 5.07 21.33
C ASN A 4 19.91 4.35 20.68
N LYS A 5 19.19 3.52 21.45
CA LYS A 5 17.92 2.97 20.99
C LYS A 5 16.94 4.13 21.05
N GLU A 6 16.85 4.87 19.95
CA GLU A 6 15.73 5.76 19.71
C GLU A 6 14.44 4.98 20.02
N HIS A 7 13.64 5.46 20.97
CA HIS A 7 12.39 4.80 21.32
C HIS A 7 11.47 4.91 20.11
N LYS A 8 11.26 3.79 19.41
CA LYS A 8 10.36 3.71 18.28
C LYS A 8 8.92 3.84 18.75
N ILE A 9 8.08 4.44 17.91
CA ILE A 9 6.65 4.63 18.21
C ILE A 9 5.93 3.30 17.90
N PRO A 10 5.31 2.63 18.89
CA PRO A 10 4.66 1.35 18.67
C PRO A 10 3.36 1.51 17.89
N ILE A 11 3.11 0.60 16.93
CA ILE A 11 1.89 0.57 16.12
C ILE A 11 1.29 -0.84 16.02
N LEU A 12 -0.03 -0.88 15.99
CA LEU A 12 -0.83 -2.07 15.69
C LEU A 12 -1.24 -2.02 14.22
N SER A 13 -0.90 -3.03 13.42
CA SER A 13 -1.28 -3.11 12.00
C SER A 13 -2.43 -4.08 11.77
N PHE A 14 -3.49 -3.60 11.13
CA PHE A 14 -4.68 -4.38 10.80
C PHE A 14 -4.79 -4.57 9.28
N PHE A 15 -5.26 -5.74 8.85
CA PHE A 15 -5.34 -6.09 7.43
C PHE A 15 -3.97 -5.99 6.75
N SER A 16 -2.94 -6.54 7.41
CA SER A 16 -1.52 -6.32 7.10
C SER A 16 -1.17 -6.76 5.67
N GLY A 17 -1.90 -7.72 5.09
CA GLY A 17 -1.69 -8.17 3.73
C GLY A 17 -0.26 -8.68 3.53
N GLY A 18 0.47 -8.09 2.58
CA GLY A 18 1.90 -8.39 2.36
C GLY A 18 2.86 -7.56 3.21
N GLY A 19 2.37 -6.64 4.04
CA GLY A 19 3.19 -5.81 4.94
C GLY A 19 3.81 -4.59 4.26
N PHE A 20 3.34 -4.17 3.08
CA PHE A 20 3.99 -3.06 2.36
C PHE A 20 3.77 -1.71 3.05
N MET A 21 2.59 -1.50 3.66
CA MET A 21 2.35 -0.32 4.49
C MET A 21 3.24 -0.36 5.74
N ASP A 22 3.29 -1.50 6.41
CA ASP A 22 4.12 -1.76 7.59
C ASP A 22 5.61 -1.46 7.32
N MET A 23 6.14 -1.92 6.18
CA MET A 23 7.50 -1.63 5.73
C MET A 23 7.75 -0.12 5.61
N GLY A 24 6.79 0.65 5.08
CA GLY A 24 6.89 2.10 4.98
C GLY A 24 6.98 2.77 6.36
N PHE A 25 6.14 2.32 7.30
CA PHE A 25 6.15 2.81 8.67
C PHE A 25 7.42 2.42 9.43
N GLU A 26 7.91 1.18 9.29
CA GLU A 26 9.18 0.76 9.88
C GLU A 26 10.36 1.59 9.34
N GLN A 27 10.35 1.94 8.05
CA GLN A 27 11.38 2.79 7.43
C GLN A 27 11.34 4.23 7.94
N ALA A 28 10.18 4.74 8.35
CA ALA A 28 10.03 6.06 8.97
C ALA A 28 10.43 6.07 10.46
N GLY A 29 10.60 4.90 11.08
CA GLY A 29 11.02 4.75 12.48
C GLY A 29 9.92 4.34 13.45
N PHE A 30 8.77 3.86 12.97
CA PHE A 30 7.77 3.20 13.80
C PHE A 30 8.17 1.75 14.10
N GLU A 31 7.54 1.15 15.12
CA GLU A 31 7.70 -0.26 15.47
C GLU A 31 6.37 -0.99 15.38
N VAL A 32 6.26 -1.91 14.43
CA VAL A 32 5.08 -2.77 14.29
C VAL A 32 5.16 -3.87 15.35
N ILE A 33 4.39 -3.72 16.42
CA ILE A 33 4.40 -4.63 17.58
C ILE A 33 3.31 -5.71 17.53
N TRP A 34 2.27 -5.49 16.72
CA TRP A 34 1.17 -6.42 16.56
C TRP A 34 0.60 -6.29 15.15
N THR A 35 0.22 -7.42 14.55
CA THR A 35 -0.24 -7.52 13.17
C THR A 35 -1.44 -8.46 13.08
N ASN A 36 -2.45 -8.07 12.30
CA ASN A 36 -3.59 -8.91 11.97
C ASN A 36 -3.73 -9.12 10.46
N GLU A 37 -3.87 -10.38 10.06
CA GLU A 37 -4.18 -10.81 8.70
C GLU A 37 -4.89 -12.16 8.74
N PHE A 38 -6.14 -12.20 8.29
CA PHE A 38 -6.99 -13.38 8.42
C PHE A 38 -6.71 -14.46 7.36
N ASP A 39 -6.23 -14.08 6.16
CA ASP A 39 -5.91 -15.05 5.11
C ASP A 39 -4.56 -15.68 5.45
N GLU A 40 -4.57 -16.92 5.94
CA GLU A 40 -3.36 -17.63 6.36
C GLU A 40 -2.27 -17.70 5.28
N ILE A 41 -2.65 -17.69 3.99
CA ILE A 41 -1.68 -17.67 2.90
C ILE A 41 -1.03 -16.28 2.80
N PHE A 42 -1.79 -15.21 2.98
CA PHE A 42 -1.22 -13.86 3.05
C PHE A 42 -0.34 -13.71 4.29
N ALA A 43 -0.72 -14.28 5.42
CA ALA A 43 0.11 -14.29 6.61
C ALA A 43 1.47 -14.98 6.38
N LYS A 44 1.50 -16.11 5.66
CA LYS A 44 2.74 -16.78 5.26
C LYS A 44 3.59 -15.94 4.30
N LEU A 45 2.95 -15.33 3.29
CA LEU A 45 3.64 -14.45 2.34
C LEU A 45 4.23 -13.21 3.03
N HIS A 46 3.48 -12.57 3.93
CA HIS A 46 3.93 -11.48 4.78
C HIS A 46 5.15 -11.88 5.60
N ALA A 47 5.03 -12.96 6.38
CA ALA A 47 6.10 -13.42 7.25
C ALA A 47 7.39 -13.65 6.46
N ALA A 48 7.32 -14.33 5.31
CA ALA A 48 8.49 -14.60 4.47
C ALA A 48 9.09 -13.32 3.87
N GLY A 49 8.25 -12.48 3.25
CA GLY A 49 8.70 -11.27 2.57
C GLY A 49 9.27 -10.21 3.52
N VAL A 50 8.58 -9.93 4.62
CA VAL A 50 9.04 -8.95 5.61
C VAL A 50 10.28 -9.48 6.35
N THR A 51 10.36 -10.78 6.68
CA THR A 51 11.56 -11.36 7.31
C THR A 51 12.79 -11.24 6.41
N SER A 52 12.66 -11.60 5.13
CA SER A 52 13.78 -11.52 4.18
C SER A 52 14.25 -10.08 3.99
N TRP A 53 13.31 -9.14 3.88
CA TRP A 53 13.62 -7.72 3.84
C TRP A 53 14.32 -7.22 5.12
N ARG A 54 13.78 -7.48 6.32
CA ARG A 54 14.39 -7.09 7.60
C ARG A 54 15.80 -7.66 7.74
N LYS A 55 16.00 -8.94 7.40
CA LYS A 55 17.31 -9.61 7.42
C LYS A 55 18.33 -8.88 6.55
N SER A 56 17.92 -8.43 5.36
CA SER A 56 18.80 -7.65 4.47
C SER A 56 19.21 -6.28 5.04
N LYS A 57 18.42 -5.72 5.96
CA LYS A 57 18.73 -4.46 6.66
C LYS A 57 19.53 -4.68 7.95
N GLY A 58 20.03 -5.90 8.20
CA GLY A 58 20.75 -6.25 9.41
C GLY A 58 19.84 -6.46 10.63
N ASN A 59 18.53 -6.57 10.42
CA ASN A 59 17.56 -6.91 11.46
C ASN A 59 17.16 -8.40 11.32
N GLY A 60 17.70 -9.25 12.20
CA GLY A 60 17.40 -10.69 12.19
C GLY A 60 16.03 -11.07 12.75
N ILE A 61 15.21 -10.11 13.17
CA ILE A 61 13.89 -10.38 13.77
C ILE A 61 12.95 -10.89 12.68
N LYS A 62 12.52 -12.14 12.86
CA LYS A 62 11.49 -12.77 12.03
C LYS A 62 10.19 -11.98 12.15
N ALA A 63 9.59 -11.66 11.01
CA ALA A 63 8.25 -11.12 10.95
C ALA A 63 7.24 -12.26 11.05
N GLU A 64 6.23 -12.09 11.88
CA GLU A 64 5.11 -13.01 12.03
C GLU A 64 3.81 -12.20 12.02
N ILE A 65 2.73 -12.83 11.57
CA ILE A 65 1.39 -12.29 11.81
C ILE A 65 1.00 -12.72 13.21
N PHE A 66 0.80 -11.75 14.09
CA PHE A 66 0.49 -12.01 15.49
C PHE A 66 -0.87 -12.69 15.63
N ASN A 67 -1.86 -12.24 14.86
CA ASN A 67 -3.22 -12.71 14.97
C ASN A 67 -3.84 -12.98 13.59
N THR A 68 -4.34 -14.20 13.36
CA THR A 68 -4.98 -14.61 12.09
C THR A 68 -6.50 -14.75 12.19
N LYS A 69 -7.11 -14.33 13.30
CA LYS A 69 -8.58 -14.35 13.43
C LYS A 69 -9.18 -13.21 12.62
N SER A 70 -10.46 -13.38 12.26
CA SER A 70 -11.26 -12.27 11.74
C SER A 70 -11.32 -11.15 12.78
N ILE A 71 -11.10 -9.90 12.38
CA ILE A 71 -11.21 -8.73 13.28
C ILE A 71 -12.59 -8.61 13.96
N VAL A 72 -13.62 -9.23 13.37
CA VAL A 72 -14.97 -9.31 13.94
C VAL A 72 -15.01 -10.17 15.22
N GLU A 73 -14.14 -11.17 15.30
CA GLU A 73 -14.09 -12.14 16.39
C GLU A 73 -13.08 -11.74 17.48
N VAL A 74 -12.04 -10.98 17.12
CA VAL A 74 -11.02 -10.55 18.08
C VAL A 74 -11.57 -9.43 18.96
N THR A 75 -11.51 -9.61 20.28
CA THR A 75 -11.95 -8.57 21.22
C THR A 75 -10.83 -7.54 21.47
N SER A 76 -11.20 -6.30 21.85
CA SER A 76 -10.18 -5.28 22.16
C SER A 76 -9.36 -5.62 23.42
N LYS A 77 -9.94 -6.40 24.35
CA LYS A 77 -9.20 -6.92 25.51
C LYS A 77 -8.12 -7.93 25.09
N GLU A 78 -8.46 -8.82 24.16
CA GLU A 78 -7.51 -9.78 23.58
C GLU A 78 -6.37 -9.04 22.88
N ILE A 79 -6.66 -8.08 22.01
CA ILE A 79 -5.63 -7.25 21.34
C ILE A 79 -4.71 -6.57 22.36
N VAL A 80 -5.26 -6.00 23.44
CA VAL A 80 -4.45 -5.36 24.47
C VAL A 80 -3.55 -6.38 25.18
N SER A 81 -4.06 -7.56 25.54
CA SER A 81 -3.27 -8.61 26.18
C SER A 81 -2.16 -9.16 25.29
N GLU A 82 -2.44 -9.26 23.99
CA GLU A 82 -1.52 -9.74 22.96
C GLU A 82 -0.42 -8.72 22.65
N ALA A 83 -0.80 -7.48 22.35
CA ALA A 83 0.12 -6.42 21.92
C ALA A 83 0.89 -5.79 23.08
N PHE A 84 0.32 -5.77 24.29
CA PHE A 84 0.84 -5.05 25.44
C PHE A 84 0.91 -5.92 26.70
N PRO A 85 1.62 -7.06 26.68
CA PRO A 85 1.68 -7.98 27.82
C PRO A 85 2.26 -7.34 29.08
N ASN A 86 3.12 -6.32 28.93
CA ASN A 86 3.77 -5.59 30.02
C ASN A 86 3.05 -4.26 30.37
N GLY A 87 1.83 -4.08 29.89
CA GLY A 87 1.06 -2.85 30.07
C GLY A 87 1.05 -1.97 28.82
N LYS A 88 -0.09 -1.33 28.61
CA LYS A 88 -0.36 -0.48 27.45
C LYS A 88 0.48 0.81 27.54
N PRO A 89 1.29 1.13 26.51
CA PRO A 89 2.08 2.35 26.50
C PRO A 89 1.16 3.58 26.43
N LYS A 90 1.67 4.72 26.92
CA LYS A 90 0.97 6.01 26.84
C LYS A 90 0.65 6.38 25.39
N HIS A 91 1.62 6.15 24.50
CA HIS A 91 1.51 6.47 23.08
C HIS A 91 1.67 5.23 22.22
N PHE A 92 0.71 5.00 21.32
CA PHE A 92 0.75 3.99 20.27
C PHE A 92 -0.18 4.38 19.12
N GLY A 93 0.06 3.82 17.94
CA GLY A 93 -0.77 4.03 16.76
C GLY A 93 -1.54 2.80 16.31
N MET A 94 -2.55 3.02 15.48
CA MET A 94 -3.19 1.97 14.69
C MET A 94 -3.08 2.28 13.20
N ILE A 95 -2.68 1.30 12.39
CA ILE A 95 -2.67 1.43 10.93
C ILE A 95 -3.49 0.31 10.29
N GLY A 96 -4.05 0.55 9.11
CA GLY A 96 -4.70 -0.53 8.36
C GLY A 96 -5.45 -0.09 7.11
N GLY A 97 -5.74 -1.07 6.26
CA GLY A 97 -6.51 -0.89 5.03
C GLY A 97 -7.74 -1.80 5.00
N PRO A 98 -8.83 -1.49 5.73
CA PRO A 98 -10.00 -2.35 5.77
C PRO A 98 -10.58 -2.55 4.36
N PRO A 99 -10.85 -3.80 3.95
CA PRO A 99 -11.19 -4.11 2.58
C PRO A 99 -12.53 -3.49 2.17
N CYS A 100 -12.50 -2.77 1.05
CA CYS A 100 -13.62 -1.98 0.53
C CYS A 100 -14.19 -2.60 -0.77
N GLN A 101 -14.12 -3.93 -0.93
CA GLN A 101 -14.43 -4.58 -2.21
C GLN A 101 -15.89 -4.45 -2.65
N ASP A 102 -16.82 -4.26 -1.70
CA ASP A 102 -18.23 -3.95 -2.02
C ASP A 102 -18.41 -2.53 -2.62
N PHE A 103 -17.32 -1.75 -2.69
CA PHE A 103 -17.32 -0.36 -3.16
C PHE A 103 -16.43 -0.08 -4.38
N SER A 104 -15.84 -1.09 -4.99
CA SER A 104 -15.05 -0.93 -6.21
C SER A 104 -15.90 -1.13 -7.47
N MET A 105 -15.49 -0.55 -8.63
CA MET A 105 -16.19 -0.73 -9.91
C MET A 105 -16.27 -2.21 -10.36
N ASN A 106 -15.39 -3.07 -9.86
CA ASN A 106 -15.35 -4.51 -10.15
C ASN A 106 -15.92 -5.37 -8.99
N GLY A 107 -16.62 -4.76 -8.03
CA GLY A 107 -17.17 -5.40 -6.83
C GLY A 107 -18.64 -5.79 -6.93
N SER A 108 -19.19 -6.34 -5.83
CA SER A 108 -20.56 -6.85 -5.73
C SER A 108 -21.66 -5.76 -5.77
N LEU A 109 -21.29 -4.48 -5.78
CA LEU A 109 -22.19 -3.31 -5.74
C LEU A 109 -23.14 -3.28 -4.51
N LYS A 110 -22.90 -4.10 -3.48
CA LYS A 110 -23.74 -4.17 -2.27
C LYS A 110 -23.48 -3.07 -1.23
N GLY A 111 -22.49 -2.20 -1.47
CA GLY A 111 -22.15 -1.11 -0.55
C GLY A 111 -21.90 -1.59 0.88
N PHE A 112 -22.41 -0.87 1.89
CA PHE A 112 -22.27 -1.24 3.31
C PHE A 112 -23.24 -2.33 3.78
N GLY A 113 -24.15 -2.82 2.92
CA GLY A 113 -24.98 -3.99 3.20
C GLY A 113 -24.26 -5.32 2.94
N GLY A 114 -23.06 -5.29 2.36
CA GLY A 114 -22.20 -6.46 2.17
C GLY A 114 -21.38 -6.83 3.42
N GLU A 115 -20.91 -8.07 3.48
CA GLU A 115 -20.10 -8.58 4.60
C GLU A 115 -18.82 -7.76 4.85
N ARG A 116 -18.28 -7.05 3.83
CA ARG A 116 -17.01 -6.33 3.95
C ARG A 116 -17.15 -4.85 4.30
N GLY A 117 -18.29 -4.23 3.99
CA GLY A 117 -18.64 -2.92 4.56
C GLY A 117 -18.63 -2.93 6.10
N LYS A 118 -19.05 -4.05 6.70
CA LYS A 118 -18.98 -4.29 8.15
C LYS A 118 -17.56 -4.20 8.71
N LEU A 119 -16.53 -4.54 7.93
CA LEU A 119 -15.14 -4.53 8.40
C LEU A 119 -14.61 -3.11 8.63
N THR A 120 -15.09 -2.12 7.87
CA THR A 120 -14.73 -0.71 8.11
C THR A 120 -15.36 -0.19 9.41
N ILE A 121 -16.60 -0.61 9.70
CA ILE A 121 -17.29 -0.27 10.95
C ILE A 121 -16.53 -0.86 12.13
N VAL A 122 -16.23 -2.17 12.06
CA VAL A 122 -15.50 -2.88 13.12
C VAL A 122 -14.10 -2.28 13.32
N TYR A 123 -13.40 -1.89 12.26
CA TYR A 123 -12.12 -1.20 12.39
C TYR A 123 -12.24 0.13 13.16
N PHE A 124 -13.25 0.94 12.87
CA PHE A 124 -13.51 2.16 13.65
C PHE A 124 -14.00 1.86 15.08
N ASP A 125 -14.74 0.78 15.31
CA ASP A 125 -15.08 0.32 16.66
C ASP A 125 -13.80 0.02 17.45
N LYS A 126 -12.85 -0.72 16.85
CA LYS A 126 -11.54 -0.98 17.47
C LYS A 126 -10.77 0.29 17.77
N ILE A 127 -10.77 1.29 16.89
CA ILE A 127 -10.14 2.59 17.16
C ILE A 127 -10.76 3.27 18.40
N LEU A 128 -12.08 3.25 18.53
CA LEU A 128 -12.79 3.88 19.66
C LEU A 128 -12.62 3.10 20.98
N GLU A 129 -12.53 1.78 20.91
CA GLU A 129 -12.31 0.90 22.08
C GLU A 129 -10.84 0.93 22.55
N LEU A 130 -9.90 0.80 21.62
CA LEU A 130 -8.47 0.78 21.91
C LEU A 130 -7.92 2.17 22.19
N LYS A 131 -8.53 3.23 21.66
CA LYS A 131 -8.10 4.63 21.84
C LYS A 131 -6.60 4.83 21.55
N PRO A 132 -6.06 4.52 20.36
CA PRO A 132 -4.69 4.89 20.02
C PRO A 132 -4.47 6.41 20.07
N THR A 133 -3.22 6.85 20.18
CA THR A 133 -2.85 8.27 20.06
C THR A 133 -3.16 8.79 18.66
N PHE A 134 -2.93 7.95 17.66
CA PHE A 134 -3.25 8.25 16.27
C PHE A 134 -3.74 7.00 15.52
N PHE A 135 -4.43 7.22 14.41
CA PHE A 135 -4.66 6.17 13.43
C PHE A 135 -4.35 6.63 12.01
N VAL A 136 -3.94 5.68 11.16
CA VAL A 136 -3.84 5.85 9.70
C VAL A 136 -4.70 4.78 9.04
N MET A 137 -5.66 5.21 8.22
CA MET A 137 -6.46 4.31 7.42
C MET A 137 -6.21 4.56 5.93
N GLU A 138 -5.75 3.55 5.21
CA GLU A 138 -5.65 3.58 3.75
C GLU A 138 -6.93 3.02 3.12
N ASN A 139 -7.37 3.60 2.00
CA ASN A 139 -8.39 2.99 1.17
C ASN A 139 -8.38 3.44 -0.29
N VAL A 140 -9.23 2.82 -1.11
CA VAL A 140 -9.49 3.20 -2.50
C VAL A 140 -10.25 4.52 -2.61
N THR A 141 -9.99 5.30 -3.65
CA THR A 141 -10.66 6.60 -3.87
C THR A 141 -12.16 6.48 -4.14
N GLY A 142 -12.65 5.28 -4.50
CA GLY A 142 -14.09 5.04 -4.67
C GLY A 142 -14.90 5.31 -3.40
N LEU A 143 -14.26 5.19 -2.22
CA LEU A 143 -14.85 5.43 -0.92
C LEU A 143 -15.33 6.88 -0.73
N THR A 144 -14.61 7.85 -1.32
CA THR A 144 -14.94 9.29 -1.19
C THR A 144 -15.66 9.87 -2.41
N LYS A 145 -15.66 9.17 -3.56
CA LYS A 145 -16.26 9.66 -4.81
C LYS A 145 -17.73 9.29 -4.99
N ARG A 146 -18.18 8.12 -4.53
CA ARG A 146 -19.56 7.65 -4.77
C ARG A 146 -20.50 8.15 -3.67
N LYS A 147 -21.65 8.70 -4.07
CA LYS A 147 -22.57 9.43 -3.16
C LYS A 147 -23.02 8.57 -1.96
N ASP A 148 -23.51 7.38 -2.24
CA ASP A 148 -23.96 6.39 -1.25
C ASP A 148 -22.85 6.04 -0.23
N THR A 149 -21.65 5.82 -0.74
CA THR A 149 -20.49 5.40 0.04
C THR A 149 -19.97 6.56 0.88
N LYS A 150 -19.98 7.76 0.30
CA LYS A 150 -19.56 9.01 0.95
C LYS A 150 -20.49 9.37 2.11
N GLU A 151 -21.80 9.32 1.93
CA GLU A 151 -22.78 9.64 2.98
C GLU A 151 -22.64 8.69 4.18
N TYR A 152 -22.42 7.41 3.92
CA TYR A 152 -22.21 6.44 4.99
C TYR A 152 -20.84 6.61 5.67
N LEU A 153 -19.76 6.79 4.89
CA LEU A 153 -18.43 7.09 5.45
C LEU A 153 -18.49 8.33 6.34
N GLN A 154 -19.19 9.39 5.92
CA GLN A 154 -19.40 10.58 6.74
C GLN A 154 -20.11 10.27 8.06
N THR A 155 -21.06 9.33 8.06
CA THR A 155 -21.74 8.90 9.29
C THR A 155 -20.77 8.18 10.25
N LEU A 156 -19.90 7.31 9.72
CA LEU A 156 -18.87 6.65 10.53
C LEU A 156 -17.82 7.65 11.04
N LEU A 157 -17.35 8.55 10.18
CA LEU A 157 -16.38 9.58 10.53
C LEU A 157 -16.92 10.50 11.62
N LYS A 158 -18.18 10.96 11.55
CA LYS A 158 -18.82 11.75 12.62
C LYS A 158 -18.79 11.08 13.98
N ARG A 159 -18.81 9.74 14.04
CA ARG A 159 -18.69 8.99 15.29
C ARG A 159 -17.26 9.06 15.83
N VAL A 160 -16.27 8.86 14.97
CA VAL A 160 -14.83 8.89 15.31
C VAL A 160 -14.38 10.31 15.66
N GLU A 161 -14.89 11.31 14.93
CA GLU A 161 -14.63 12.74 15.12
C GLU A 161 -15.09 13.29 16.47
N LYS A 162 -15.86 12.52 17.25
CA LYS A 162 -16.15 12.88 18.66
C LYS A 162 -14.89 12.81 19.51
N GLU A 163 -14.05 11.80 19.29
CA GLU A 163 -12.84 11.50 20.08
C GLU A 163 -11.54 11.90 19.37
N TYR A 164 -11.56 12.04 18.04
CA TYR A 164 -10.39 12.35 17.21
C TYR A 164 -10.59 13.62 16.38
N TYR A 165 -9.51 14.34 16.11
CA TYR A 165 -9.42 15.18 14.93
C TYR A 165 -9.08 14.29 13.74
N VAL A 166 -9.82 14.39 12.63
CA VAL A 166 -9.61 13.55 11.45
C VAL A 166 -9.41 14.45 10.23
N ASP A 167 -8.41 14.11 9.41
CA ASP A 167 -8.17 14.71 8.10
C ASP A 167 -7.96 13.62 7.06
N HIS A 168 -8.14 13.94 5.78
CA HIS A 168 -7.87 13.00 4.71
C HIS A 168 -7.41 13.66 3.41
N GLU A 169 -6.59 12.91 2.66
CA GLU A 169 -6.13 13.32 1.34
C GLU A 169 -6.02 12.13 0.38
N LYS A 170 -6.27 12.41 -0.89
CA LYS A 170 -6.01 11.51 -1.99
C LYS A 170 -4.58 11.71 -2.49
N LEU A 171 -3.76 10.68 -2.34
CA LEU A 171 -2.36 10.67 -2.76
C LEU A 171 -2.17 9.72 -3.93
N ASN A 172 -1.27 10.06 -4.86
CA ASN A 172 -0.90 9.21 -5.98
C ASN A 172 0.54 8.71 -5.81
N SER A 173 0.75 7.40 -5.78
CA SER A 173 2.08 6.80 -5.58
C SER A 173 3.14 7.27 -6.58
N LEU A 174 2.72 7.65 -7.79
CA LEU A 174 3.61 8.20 -8.81
C LEU A 174 4.33 9.46 -8.32
N ASN A 175 3.67 10.26 -7.47
CA ASN A 175 4.23 11.47 -6.89
C ASN A 175 5.21 11.17 -5.74
N TYR A 176 5.48 9.90 -5.41
CA TYR A 176 6.37 9.50 -4.32
C TYR A 176 7.45 8.52 -4.79
N GLY A 177 7.83 8.56 -6.07
CA GLY A 177 8.94 7.74 -6.58
C GLY A 177 8.54 6.32 -6.96
N VAL A 178 7.24 6.01 -7.06
CA VAL A 178 6.76 4.70 -7.47
C VAL A 178 6.43 4.73 -8.97
N PRO A 179 6.93 3.80 -9.81
CA PRO A 179 6.66 3.73 -11.25
C PRO A 179 5.24 3.21 -11.56
N GLN A 180 4.25 3.73 -10.84
CA GLN A 180 2.85 3.34 -10.91
C GLN A 180 1.93 4.52 -10.61
N HIS A 181 0.95 4.73 -11.47
CA HIS A 181 -0.15 5.64 -11.23
C HIS A 181 -1.26 4.95 -10.43
N ARG A 182 -1.22 5.09 -9.11
CA ARG A 182 -2.18 4.50 -8.16
C ARG A 182 -2.59 5.54 -7.13
N GLU A 183 -3.84 5.98 -7.25
CA GLU A 183 -4.46 6.88 -6.26
C GLU A 183 -5.02 6.08 -5.08
N ARG A 184 -4.81 6.61 -3.87
CA ARG A 184 -5.35 6.10 -2.60
C ARG A 184 -5.73 7.26 -1.70
N VAL A 185 -6.76 7.06 -0.87
CA VAL A 185 -7.13 8.01 0.17
C VAL A 185 -6.51 7.55 1.49
N PHE A 186 -5.89 8.47 2.21
CA PHE A 186 -5.39 8.25 3.56
C PHE A 186 -6.20 9.12 4.52
N PHE A 187 -6.74 8.50 5.56
CA PHE A 187 -7.34 9.19 6.70
C PHE A 187 -6.35 9.17 7.85
N ILE A 188 -6.08 10.33 8.42
CA ILE A 188 -5.23 10.51 9.60
C ILE A 188 -6.11 11.00 10.72
N GLY A 189 -6.07 10.30 11.86
CA GLY A 189 -6.76 10.74 13.06
C GLY A 189 -5.81 10.91 14.22
N ILE A 190 -5.92 12.01 14.96
CA ILE A 190 -5.19 12.26 16.21
C ILE A 190 -6.20 12.41 17.34
N ARG A 191 -5.99 11.71 18.46
CA ARG A 191 -6.91 11.74 19.60
C ARG A 191 -6.93 13.15 20.20
N LYS A 192 -8.12 13.69 20.48
CA LYS A 192 -8.28 15.12 20.82
C LYS A 192 -7.55 15.54 22.10
N ASP A 193 -7.48 14.65 23.09
CA ASP A 193 -6.74 14.88 24.34
C ASP A 193 -5.21 14.90 24.14
N CYS A 194 -4.72 14.46 22.97
CA CYS A 194 -3.30 14.44 22.64
C CYS A 194 -2.85 15.63 21.79
N LEU A 195 -3.76 16.46 21.27
CA LEU A 195 -3.43 17.55 20.34
C LEU A 195 -4.02 18.87 20.80
N ASN A 196 -3.19 19.91 20.86
CA ASN A 196 -3.65 21.26 21.13
C ASN A 196 -4.51 21.75 19.96
N LYS A 197 -5.71 22.26 20.28
CA LYS A 197 -6.66 22.80 19.30
C LYS A 197 -6.07 23.89 18.41
N GLN A 198 -5.06 24.64 18.88
CA GLN A 198 -4.36 25.65 18.09
C GLN A 198 -3.69 25.06 16.83
N ALA A 199 -3.16 23.83 16.90
CA ALA A 199 -2.58 23.13 15.76
C ALA A 199 -3.62 22.83 14.66
N ILE A 200 -4.90 22.74 15.04
CA ILE A 200 -6.02 22.57 14.11
C ILE A 200 -6.50 23.93 13.58
N GLU A 201 -6.53 24.96 14.41
CA GLU A 201 -7.05 26.29 14.04
C GLU A 201 -6.15 27.02 13.03
N GLN A 202 -4.88 26.65 12.94
CA GLN A 202 -3.93 27.14 11.92
C GLN A 202 -4.08 26.44 10.55
N ALA A 203 -5.04 25.53 10.40
CA ALA A 203 -5.30 24.82 9.16
C ALA A 203 -5.61 25.75 7.99
N LEU A 204 -4.84 25.62 6.91
CA LEU A 204 -5.15 26.28 5.64
C LEU A 204 -6.20 25.44 4.88
N PHE A 205 -7.26 26.09 4.42
CA PHE A 205 -8.29 25.48 3.56
C PHE A 205 -8.99 24.23 4.15
N GLY A 206 -9.09 24.14 5.47
CA GLY A 206 -9.79 23.05 6.16
C GLY A 206 -9.00 21.74 6.26
N LYS A 207 -7.71 21.75 5.92
CA LYS A 207 -6.79 20.63 6.17
C LYS A 207 -5.78 21.02 7.24
N TRP A 208 -5.80 20.30 8.35
CA TRP A 208 -4.91 20.54 9.49
C TRP A 208 -3.69 19.61 9.46
N PHE A 209 -3.81 18.44 8.82
CA PHE A 209 -2.68 17.51 8.73
C PHE A 209 -1.82 17.86 7.50
N PRO A 210 -0.49 18.04 7.67
CA PRO A 210 0.41 18.36 6.57
C PRO A 210 0.74 17.11 5.74
N PHE A 211 -0.21 16.66 4.92
CA PHE A 211 0.00 15.50 4.03
C PHE A 211 1.28 15.66 3.19
N PRO A 212 2.04 14.57 2.99
CA PRO A 212 3.37 14.66 2.42
C PRO A 212 3.33 15.17 0.98
N VAL A 213 4.22 16.10 0.65
CA VAL A 213 4.47 16.58 -0.70
C VAL A 213 5.91 16.24 -1.06
N ASN A 214 6.11 15.66 -2.24
CA ASN A 214 7.45 15.39 -2.77
C ASN A 214 7.68 16.28 -3.99
N GLU A 215 8.42 17.36 -3.79
CA GLU A 215 8.68 18.39 -4.81
C GLU A 215 9.32 17.81 -6.09
N LYS A 216 10.17 16.78 -5.94
CA LYS A 216 10.83 16.12 -7.09
C LYS A 216 9.79 15.53 -8.05
N TYR A 217 8.79 14.84 -7.52
CA TYR A 217 7.84 14.04 -8.30
C TYR A 217 6.40 14.60 -8.30
N GLN A 218 6.17 15.78 -7.74
CA GLN A 218 4.84 16.38 -7.77
C GLN A 218 4.30 16.47 -9.20
N ASP A 219 3.02 16.13 -9.36
CA ASP A 219 2.29 16.11 -10.62
C ASP A 219 2.94 15.27 -11.73
N SER A 220 3.70 14.23 -11.36
CA SER A 220 4.43 13.38 -12.32
C SER A 220 3.58 12.80 -13.45
N ALA A 221 2.28 12.58 -13.21
CA ALA A 221 1.37 12.08 -14.24
C ALA A 221 1.28 13.00 -15.48
N THR A 222 1.40 14.31 -15.28
CA THR A 222 1.27 15.34 -16.33
C THR A 222 2.57 16.14 -16.56
N LYS A 223 3.53 16.08 -15.63
CA LYS A 223 4.79 16.83 -15.66
C LYS A 223 5.74 16.44 -16.79
N TYR A 224 5.74 15.17 -17.21
CA TYR A 224 6.73 14.63 -18.15
C TYR A 224 6.09 14.23 -19.49
N ASN A 225 6.87 14.28 -20.58
CA ASN A 225 6.44 13.78 -21.88
C ASN A 225 6.57 12.25 -21.96
N TRP A 226 5.63 11.57 -21.30
CA TRP A 226 5.61 10.11 -21.23
C TRP A 226 5.58 9.43 -22.59
N GLY A 227 6.20 8.26 -22.66
CA GLY A 227 6.16 7.42 -23.86
C GLY A 227 4.73 7.12 -24.33
N LYS A 228 4.51 7.29 -25.63
CA LYS A 228 3.20 7.10 -26.29
C LYS A 228 3.10 5.68 -26.85
N GLN A 229 1.90 5.26 -27.20
CA GLN A 229 1.68 3.96 -27.79
C GLN A 229 2.48 3.80 -29.10
N VAL A 230 3.18 2.67 -29.25
CA VAL A 230 3.97 2.35 -30.45
C VAL A 230 3.77 0.88 -30.84
N SER A 231 3.98 0.55 -32.12
CA SER A 231 3.95 -0.83 -32.59
C SER A 231 4.88 -1.73 -31.76
N PHE A 232 4.39 -2.93 -31.43
CA PHE A 232 5.14 -3.90 -30.66
C PHE A 232 6.45 -4.29 -31.36
N GLY A 233 7.54 -4.41 -30.59
CA GLY A 233 8.86 -4.78 -31.10
C GLY A 233 9.73 -3.61 -31.57
N ASN A 234 9.22 -2.37 -31.53
CA ASN A 234 10.02 -1.19 -31.86
C ASN A 234 11.21 -0.99 -30.91
N LYS A 235 12.34 -0.56 -31.47
CA LYS A 235 13.49 -0.05 -30.71
C LYS A 235 13.24 1.40 -30.38
N LEU A 236 13.26 1.74 -29.09
CA LEU A 236 12.98 3.08 -28.60
C LEU A 236 14.23 3.66 -27.92
N LYS A 237 14.49 4.95 -28.15
CA LYS A 237 15.45 5.71 -27.34
C LYS A 237 14.75 6.17 -26.06
N LYS A 238 15.42 6.09 -24.92
CA LYS A 238 14.93 6.65 -23.65
C LYS A 238 14.73 8.16 -23.81
N PRO A 239 13.57 8.73 -23.44
CA PRO A 239 13.38 10.18 -23.36
C PRO A 239 14.34 10.83 -22.36
N GLU A 240 14.81 12.05 -22.65
CA GLU A 240 15.77 12.76 -21.80
C GLU A 240 15.11 13.38 -20.57
N ASP A 241 13.84 13.78 -20.69
CA ASP A 241 13.05 14.49 -19.67
C ASP A 241 12.30 13.57 -18.70
N VAL A 242 12.24 12.26 -18.99
CA VAL A 242 11.49 11.29 -18.19
C VAL A 242 12.40 10.64 -17.12
N PRO A 243 12.07 10.75 -15.81
CA PRO A 243 12.81 10.06 -14.76
C PRO A 243 12.77 8.54 -14.97
N PHE A 244 13.95 7.93 -15.03
CA PHE A 244 14.05 6.50 -15.31
C PHE A 244 13.42 5.65 -14.21
N GLU A 245 13.60 6.07 -12.96
CA GLU A 245 13.06 5.44 -11.77
C GLU A 245 11.52 5.39 -11.73
N LEU A 246 10.84 6.24 -12.51
CA LEU A 246 9.38 6.23 -12.66
C LEU A 246 8.90 5.47 -13.90
N CYS A 247 9.83 4.96 -14.71
CA CYS A 247 9.53 4.16 -15.90
C CYS A 247 9.37 2.69 -15.54
N VAL A 248 8.45 1.99 -16.23
CA VAL A 248 8.31 0.53 -16.13
C VAL A 248 9.62 -0.19 -16.43
N GLU A 249 10.43 0.32 -17.36
CA GLU A 249 11.77 -0.23 -17.68
C GLU A 249 12.63 -0.44 -16.44
N SER A 250 12.59 0.47 -15.46
CA SER A 250 13.37 0.35 -14.23
C SER A 250 12.94 -0.84 -13.34
N CYS A 251 11.73 -1.35 -13.53
CA CYS A 251 11.19 -2.49 -12.79
C CYS A 251 11.48 -3.83 -13.46
N LEU A 252 11.78 -3.84 -14.76
CA LEU A 252 11.92 -5.07 -15.54
C LEU A 252 13.15 -5.87 -15.08
N VAL A 253 13.04 -7.18 -15.14
CA VAL A 253 14.18 -8.06 -14.85
C VAL A 253 14.88 -8.41 -16.17
N PRO A 254 16.18 -8.08 -16.33
CA PRO A 254 16.93 -8.51 -17.49
C PRO A 254 16.96 -10.03 -17.60
N ASN A 255 16.90 -10.57 -18.83
CA ASN A 255 16.90 -12.03 -19.05
C ASN A 255 18.08 -12.73 -18.37
N SER A 256 19.26 -12.11 -18.38
CA SER A 256 20.48 -12.61 -17.73
C SER A 256 20.42 -12.69 -16.20
N LYS A 257 19.36 -12.17 -15.58
CA LYS A 257 19.15 -12.10 -14.14
C LYS A 257 17.91 -12.86 -13.67
N ILE A 258 17.16 -13.51 -14.58
CA ILE A 258 15.91 -14.23 -14.26
C ILE A 258 16.14 -15.32 -13.21
N ASP A 259 17.25 -16.05 -13.28
CA ASP A 259 17.54 -17.15 -12.37
C ASP A 259 18.22 -16.71 -11.06
N VAL A 260 18.60 -15.44 -10.96
CA VAL A 260 19.33 -14.89 -9.81
C VAL A 260 18.42 -14.03 -8.94
N ILE A 261 17.53 -13.24 -9.56
CA ILE A 261 16.64 -12.34 -8.82
C ILE A 261 15.43 -13.12 -8.30
N PRO A 262 15.15 -13.09 -6.99
CA PRO A 262 14.03 -13.82 -6.41
C PRO A 262 12.69 -13.48 -7.06
N ASN A 263 11.88 -14.50 -7.33
CA ASN A 263 10.56 -14.40 -7.95
C ASN A 263 10.54 -13.81 -9.38
N ALA A 264 11.69 -13.75 -10.07
CA ALA A 264 11.76 -13.22 -11.44
C ALA A 264 11.31 -14.22 -12.52
N ASN A 265 11.45 -15.52 -12.28
CA ASN A 265 10.95 -16.59 -13.14
C ASN A 265 9.46 -16.94 -12.90
N GLU A 266 8.83 -16.30 -11.91
CA GLU A 266 7.45 -16.54 -11.53
C GLU A 266 6.47 -15.74 -12.39
N VAL A 267 6.11 -16.30 -13.55
CA VAL A 267 5.23 -15.67 -14.55
C VAL A 267 4.03 -16.58 -14.80
N PHE A 268 2.83 -15.98 -14.92
CA PHE A 268 1.66 -16.72 -15.39
C PHE A 268 1.80 -17.15 -16.85
N THR A 269 1.46 -18.40 -17.13
CA THR A 269 1.34 -18.90 -18.49
C THR A 269 0.35 -18.06 -19.30
N LEU A 270 0.77 -17.67 -20.50
CA LEU A 270 -0.02 -16.86 -21.42
C LEU A 270 -0.46 -17.71 -22.60
N TYR A 271 -1.72 -18.13 -22.61
CA TYR A 271 -2.27 -19.05 -23.62
C TYR A 271 -2.74 -18.38 -24.92
N LYS A 272 -2.34 -17.13 -25.17
CA LYS A 272 -2.79 -16.35 -26.32
C LYS A 272 -1.82 -16.51 -27.50
N PRO A 273 -2.28 -16.70 -28.75
CA PRO A 273 -1.39 -16.83 -29.90
C PRO A 273 -0.46 -15.63 -30.05
N ILE A 274 0.82 -15.89 -30.37
CA ILE A 274 1.84 -14.83 -30.56
C ILE A 274 1.41 -13.82 -31.63
N SER A 275 0.77 -14.29 -32.71
CA SER A 275 0.24 -13.44 -33.79
C SER A 275 -0.78 -12.43 -33.29
N GLU A 276 -1.57 -12.75 -32.26
CA GLU A 276 -2.50 -11.82 -31.63
C GLU A 276 -1.80 -10.91 -30.62
N LEU A 277 -0.83 -11.43 -29.87
CA LEU A 277 -0.06 -10.63 -28.89
C LEU A 277 0.77 -9.54 -29.57
N ASN A 278 1.30 -9.82 -30.76
CA ASN A 278 2.04 -8.84 -31.58
C ASN A 278 1.17 -7.69 -32.08
N LYS A 279 -0.16 -7.88 -32.15
CA LYS A 279 -1.10 -6.80 -32.51
C LYS A 279 -1.34 -5.82 -31.36
N ILE A 280 -1.00 -6.21 -30.14
CA ILE A 280 -1.15 -5.35 -28.96
C ILE A 280 0.09 -4.45 -28.86
N ALA A 281 -0.10 -3.16 -29.13
CA ALA A 281 0.97 -2.17 -29.16
C ALA A 281 1.61 -1.97 -27.78
N GLU A 282 2.90 -1.62 -27.76
CA GLU A 282 3.57 -1.20 -26.52
C GLU A 282 2.90 0.10 -26.03
N GLY A 283 2.44 0.12 -24.77
CA GLY A 283 1.67 1.24 -24.20
C GLY A 283 0.15 1.16 -24.37
N GLU A 284 -0.38 0.08 -24.97
CA GLU A 284 -1.81 -0.14 -25.10
C GLU A 284 -2.44 -0.59 -23.76
N THR A 285 -2.72 0.39 -22.89
CA THR A 285 -3.28 0.14 -21.55
C THR A 285 -4.78 0.43 -21.43
N ASN A 286 -5.41 0.97 -22.47
CA ASN A 286 -6.86 1.27 -22.51
C ASN A 286 -7.67 0.05 -22.95
N ARG A 287 -7.47 -1.09 -22.28
CA ARG A 287 -8.17 -2.34 -22.52
C ARG A 287 -8.67 -2.89 -21.18
N PRO A 288 -9.77 -3.66 -21.14
CA PRO A 288 -10.10 -4.42 -19.94
C PRO A 288 -8.98 -5.42 -19.62
N SER A 289 -8.53 -6.17 -20.65
CA SER A 289 -7.55 -7.24 -20.55
C SER A 289 -6.35 -7.09 -21.48
N PHE A 290 -5.28 -7.82 -21.13
CA PHE A 290 -4.01 -7.85 -21.88
C PHE A 290 -3.38 -6.46 -22.09
N LYS A 291 -3.47 -5.59 -21.08
CA LYS A 291 -2.81 -4.28 -21.08
C LYS A 291 -1.32 -4.46 -21.25
N ARG A 292 -0.73 -3.88 -22.30
CA ARG A 292 0.72 -3.91 -22.53
C ARG A 292 1.32 -2.59 -22.08
N LEU A 293 2.29 -2.67 -21.18
CA LEU A 293 2.92 -1.47 -20.62
C LEU A 293 3.82 -0.80 -21.66
N HIS A 294 4.10 0.50 -21.48
CA HIS A 294 5.13 1.19 -22.23
C HIS A 294 6.38 1.30 -21.37
N ARG A 295 7.56 0.98 -21.92
CA ARG A 295 8.79 0.89 -21.11
C ARG A 295 9.20 2.23 -20.48
N PHE A 296 9.02 3.33 -21.20
CA PHE A 296 9.28 4.71 -20.72
C PHE A 296 8.02 5.44 -20.23
N LYS A 297 7.12 4.70 -19.60
CA LYS A 297 5.95 5.24 -18.90
C LYS A 297 5.75 4.50 -17.59
N TYR A 298 5.12 5.14 -16.61
CA TYR A 298 4.64 4.47 -15.41
C TYR A 298 3.60 3.38 -15.73
N SER A 299 3.47 2.39 -14.85
CA SER A 299 2.40 1.38 -14.94
C SER A 299 1.05 1.99 -14.52
N PRO A 300 -0.08 1.62 -15.16
CA PRO A 300 -1.39 1.76 -14.50
C PRO A 300 -1.41 0.90 -13.22
N THR A 301 -2.41 1.12 -12.36
CA THR A 301 -2.58 0.37 -11.10
C THR A 301 -2.36 -1.13 -11.28
N ALA A 302 -1.36 -1.70 -10.60
CA ALA A 302 -1.17 -3.14 -10.50
C ALA A 302 -2.28 -3.70 -9.60
N CYS A 303 -3.34 -4.18 -10.23
CA CYS A 303 -4.45 -4.85 -9.59
C CYS A 303 -4.82 -6.04 -10.48
N TYR A 304 -4.51 -7.24 -10.00
CA TYR A 304 -4.55 -8.44 -10.82
C TYR A 304 -5.68 -9.35 -10.31
N GLY A 305 -6.79 -9.36 -11.05
CA GLY A 305 -7.88 -10.33 -10.90
C GLY A 305 -7.88 -11.32 -12.07
N ASN A 306 -8.41 -12.52 -11.89
CA ASN A 306 -8.53 -13.52 -12.97
C ASN A 306 -7.21 -13.81 -13.73
N ASN A 307 -6.07 -13.81 -13.02
CA ASN A 307 -4.73 -13.96 -13.57
C ASN A 307 -4.36 -12.91 -14.64
N GLU A 308 -5.05 -11.77 -14.64
CA GLU A 308 -4.88 -10.70 -15.62
C GLU A 308 -3.73 -9.75 -15.30
N VAL A 309 -2.52 -10.31 -15.25
CA VAL A 309 -1.28 -9.53 -15.09
C VAL A 309 -0.94 -8.79 -16.38
N HIS A 310 -0.47 -7.55 -16.26
CA HIS A 310 -0.05 -6.74 -17.40
C HIS A 310 1.00 -7.46 -18.25
N LEU A 311 0.99 -7.20 -19.56
CA LEU A 311 2.00 -7.70 -20.48
C LEU A 311 3.28 -6.87 -20.37
N HIS A 312 4.40 -7.56 -20.49
CA HIS A 312 5.72 -6.96 -20.60
C HIS A 312 5.78 -6.03 -21.82
N PRO A 313 6.48 -4.86 -21.76
CA PRO A 313 6.44 -3.88 -22.84
C PRO A 313 6.86 -4.43 -24.21
N TYR A 314 7.94 -5.22 -24.24
CA TYR A 314 8.53 -5.74 -25.48
C TYR A 314 8.76 -7.26 -25.50
N LEU A 315 8.13 -8.01 -24.58
CA LEU A 315 8.14 -9.47 -24.58
C LEU A 315 6.72 -10.01 -24.61
N ASN A 316 6.51 -11.16 -25.24
CA ASN A 316 5.22 -11.84 -25.28
C ASN A 316 5.01 -12.72 -24.03
N ARG A 317 5.10 -12.08 -22.86
CA ARG A 317 4.81 -12.67 -21.56
C ARG A 317 4.10 -11.66 -20.66
N ARG A 318 3.47 -12.16 -19.61
CA ARG A 318 3.04 -11.33 -18.49
C ARG A 318 4.26 -10.90 -17.66
N LEU A 319 4.10 -9.85 -16.86
CA LEU A 319 5.09 -9.49 -15.86
C LEU A 319 5.29 -10.63 -14.86
N SER A 320 6.50 -10.76 -14.33
CA SER A 320 6.80 -11.68 -13.23
C SER A 320 6.33 -11.11 -11.88
N ALA A 321 6.27 -11.98 -10.86
CA ALA A 321 5.96 -11.56 -9.50
C ALA A 321 6.97 -10.50 -9.00
N ARG A 322 8.26 -10.64 -9.32
CA ARG A 322 9.29 -9.63 -9.03
C ARG A 322 9.04 -8.29 -9.70
N GLU A 323 8.73 -8.29 -10.99
CA GLU A 323 8.46 -7.04 -11.73
C GLU A 323 7.23 -6.32 -11.16
N ALA A 324 6.20 -7.08 -10.76
CA ALA A 324 5.02 -6.54 -10.09
C ALA A 324 5.33 -5.98 -8.68
N LEU A 325 6.21 -6.63 -7.92
CA LEU A 325 6.72 -6.13 -6.62
C LEU A 325 7.47 -4.80 -6.81
N ARG A 326 8.38 -4.71 -7.79
CA ARG A 326 9.13 -3.49 -8.09
C ARG A 326 8.22 -2.34 -8.53
N ILE A 327 7.16 -2.63 -9.29
CA ILE A 327 6.14 -1.62 -9.65
C ILE A 327 5.44 -1.05 -8.41
N GLN A 328 5.33 -1.80 -7.31
CA GLN A 328 4.80 -1.34 -6.02
C GLN A 328 5.87 -0.65 -5.14
N GLY A 329 7.09 -0.47 -5.66
CA GLY A 329 8.22 0.05 -4.90
C GLY A 329 8.76 -0.92 -3.84
N VAL A 330 8.47 -2.22 -3.98
CA VAL A 330 8.94 -3.25 -3.05
C VAL A 330 10.35 -3.70 -3.46
N PRO A 331 11.32 -3.69 -2.54
CA PRO A 331 12.71 -4.01 -2.85
C PRO A 331 12.94 -5.49 -3.16
N ASP A 332 14.07 -5.80 -3.81
CA ASP A 332 14.42 -7.15 -4.26
C ASP A 332 14.64 -8.14 -3.10
N GLU A 333 15.02 -7.63 -1.93
CA GLU A 333 15.25 -8.44 -0.74
C GLU A 333 13.96 -8.88 -0.04
N TYR A 334 12.79 -8.36 -0.44
CA TYR A 334 11.50 -8.91 -0.04
C TYR A 334 11.21 -10.13 -0.91
N ILE A 335 11.36 -11.33 -0.36
CA ILE A 335 11.33 -12.60 -1.09
C ILE A 335 10.06 -13.37 -0.76
N LEU A 336 9.33 -13.78 -1.80
CA LEU A 336 8.16 -14.64 -1.66
C LEU A 336 8.52 -16.13 -1.78
N PRO A 337 7.90 -17.02 -0.99
CA PRO A 337 8.08 -18.47 -1.06
C PRO A 337 7.64 -19.04 -2.41
N SER A 338 8.46 -19.88 -3.04
CA SER A 338 8.19 -20.46 -4.36
C SER A 338 6.96 -21.38 -4.38
N GLU A 339 6.66 -22.06 -3.28
CA GLU A 339 5.60 -23.05 -3.14
C GLU A 339 4.18 -22.45 -3.10
N ILE A 340 4.05 -21.13 -2.86
CA ILE A 340 2.75 -20.46 -2.86
C ILE A 340 2.33 -20.11 -4.29
N SER A 341 1.04 -20.33 -4.59
CA SER A 341 0.49 -20.10 -5.93
C SER A 341 0.63 -18.65 -6.41
N LEU A 342 0.87 -18.48 -7.72
CA LEU A 342 0.97 -17.17 -8.35
C LEU A 342 -0.29 -16.33 -8.12
N SER A 343 -1.48 -16.92 -8.19
CA SER A 343 -2.73 -16.19 -7.97
C SER A 343 -2.80 -15.54 -6.58
N LYS A 344 -2.30 -16.23 -5.53
CA LYS A 344 -2.23 -15.65 -4.18
C LYS A 344 -1.15 -14.56 -4.09
N LYS A 345 0.04 -14.80 -4.65
CA LYS A 345 1.12 -13.79 -4.70
C LYS A 345 0.69 -12.50 -5.38
N PHE A 346 0.17 -12.58 -6.62
CA PHE A 346 -0.26 -11.41 -7.37
C PHE A 346 -1.47 -10.70 -6.75
N LYS A 347 -2.40 -11.43 -6.12
CA LYS A 347 -3.50 -10.83 -5.37
C LYS A 347 -2.98 -10.01 -4.18
N MET A 348 -2.03 -10.55 -3.42
CA MET A 348 -1.38 -9.84 -2.31
C MET A 348 -0.62 -8.60 -2.79
N ILE A 349 0.19 -8.74 -3.85
CA ILE A 349 0.94 -7.62 -4.46
C ILE A 349 -0.02 -6.52 -4.93
N GLY A 350 -1.14 -6.89 -5.55
CA GLY A 350 -2.14 -5.93 -6.03
C GLY A 350 -2.89 -5.20 -4.91
N ASN A 351 -3.09 -5.86 -3.78
CA ASN A 351 -3.73 -5.29 -2.60
C ASN A 351 -2.80 -4.31 -1.85
N GLY A 352 -1.49 -4.54 -1.88
CA GLY A 352 -0.53 -3.75 -1.12
C GLY A 352 -0.57 -2.23 -1.39
N VAL A 353 -0.21 -1.47 -0.36
CA VAL A 353 0.05 -0.03 -0.46
C VAL A 353 1.50 0.16 -0.93
N PRO A 354 1.79 0.95 -1.96
CA PRO A 354 3.15 1.16 -2.41
C PRO A 354 4.08 1.64 -1.28
N VAL A 355 5.21 0.97 -1.08
CA VAL A 355 6.09 1.18 0.09
C VAL A 355 6.58 2.64 0.19
N PRO A 356 7.06 3.30 -0.88
CA PRO A 356 7.50 4.70 -0.78
C PRO A 356 6.38 5.68 -0.43
N LEU A 357 5.14 5.42 -0.87
CA LEU A 357 3.98 6.24 -0.51
C LEU A 357 3.64 6.06 0.98
N ALA A 358 3.60 4.82 1.46
CA ALA A 358 3.36 4.54 2.88
C ALA A 358 4.44 5.18 3.77
N LYS A 359 5.71 5.11 3.35
CA LYS A 359 6.83 5.76 4.02
C LYS A 359 6.64 7.28 4.10
N ALA A 360 6.30 7.94 3.00
CA ALA A 360 6.11 9.39 2.98
C ALA A 360 4.98 9.85 3.92
N VAL A 361 3.87 9.10 3.98
CA VAL A 361 2.78 9.36 4.93
C VAL A 361 3.25 9.16 6.37
N ALA A 362 4.02 8.11 6.64
CA ALA A 362 4.56 7.83 7.96
C ALA A 362 5.58 8.89 8.43
N GLU A 363 6.46 9.37 7.56
CA GLU A 363 7.42 10.44 7.86
C GLU A 363 6.69 11.74 8.23
N SER A 364 5.74 12.18 7.39
CA SER A 364 4.90 13.36 7.68
C SER A 364 4.14 13.22 9.00
N LEU A 365 3.60 12.03 9.30
CA LEU A 365 2.94 11.78 10.58
C LEU A 365 3.92 11.86 11.76
N LYS A 366 5.09 11.23 11.64
CA LYS A 366 6.12 11.26 12.68
C LYS A 366 6.54 12.70 12.98
N ASP A 367 6.84 13.47 11.95
CA ASP A 367 7.24 14.88 12.08
C ASP A 367 6.13 15.70 12.74
N PHE A 368 4.88 15.47 12.36
CA PHE A 368 3.72 16.12 12.99
C PHE A 368 3.59 15.77 14.48
N LEU A 369 3.78 14.49 14.85
CA LEU A 369 3.72 14.04 16.24
C LEU A 369 4.79 14.71 17.11
N PHE A 370 6.03 14.82 16.62
CA PHE A 370 7.12 15.48 17.36
C PHE A 370 6.99 17.00 17.39
N THR A 371 6.63 17.63 16.27
CA THR A 371 6.51 19.11 16.17
C THR A 371 5.43 19.65 17.10
N ASN A 372 4.37 18.88 17.33
CA ASN A 372 3.26 19.26 18.21
C ASN A 372 3.39 18.66 19.63
N GLU A 373 4.55 18.12 19.99
CA GLU A 373 4.86 17.55 21.32
C GLU A 373 3.81 16.50 21.79
N ILE A 374 3.29 15.71 20.84
CA ILE A 374 2.29 14.67 21.10
C ILE A 374 2.94 13.46 21.77
N ILE A 375 4.15 13.13 21.34
CA ILE A 375 4.95 11.97 21.79
C ILE A 375 6.32 12.43 22.26
#